data_AF-A0A672QSL7-F1
#
_entry.id   AF-A0A672QSL7-F1
#
_cell.length_a   1.000
_cell.length_b   1.000
_cell.length_c   1.000
_cell.angle_alpha   90.00
_cell.angle_beta   90.00
_cell.angle_gamma   90.00
#
_symmetry.space_group_name_H-M   'P 1'
#
loop_
_entity.id
_entity.type
_entity.pdbx_description
1 polymer ?
#
loop_
_entity_poly.entity_id
_entity_poly.type
_entity_poly.pdbx_seq_one_letter_code
_entity_poly.pdbx_strand_id
1 'polypeptide(L)'
;MSRTRAEGVIRSIIREIAQSCSSRGQALSETLIAFTVKAVVLDPRNRFNADRTLTKQDVQKLIQLCVDRLMDQTSPTLNTIKMQVYFDMNYTSRREFLEVQQKVLRSHLPSLSREITDSRAKTREDLKNLYGKIVSYVIQRCNLGSATDINTVRETTAALQSIFPQAQLATFMSLLKQDKEQQLSELSLIVSGIRLFNKDSRKGGEGIQNLPAVLNETLVYTEKMPFYERSD
;
A
#
# COMPACT_ATOMS: atom_id res chain seq x y z
N MET A 1 38.13 -0.27 9.91
CA MET A 1 37.80 1.18 9.98
C MET A 1 36.54 1.34 10.83
N SER A 2 36.38 2.42 11.61
CA SER A 2 35.10 2.66 12.29
C SER A 2 34.01 2.95 11.26
N ARG A 3 32.82 2.37 11.44
CA ARG A 3 31.67 2.48 10.53
C ARG A 3 31.34 3.94 10.16
N THR A 4 31.48 4.83 11.14
CA THR A 4 31.28 6.28 11.04
C THR A 4 32.26 6.98 10.09
N ARG A 5 33.52 6.53 10.00
CA ARG A 5 34.51 7.10 9.07
C ARG A 5 34.22 6.71 7.62
N ALA A 6 33.75 5.49 7.39
CA ALA A 6 33.37 5.03 6.04
C ALA A 6 32.13 5.77 5.52
N GLU A 7 31.13 6.00 6.38
CA GLU A 7 29.93 6.79 6.05
C GLU A 7 30.27 8.24 5.65
N GLY A 8 31.20 8.89 6.36
CA GLY A 8 31.66 10.23 6.03
C GLY A 8 32.33 10.33 4.66
N VAL A 9 33.17 9.34 4.30
CA VAL A 9 33.83 9.28 2.99
C VAL A 9 32.81 9.10 1.87
N ILE A 10 31.84 8.20 2.05
CA ILE A 10 30.79 7.97 1.05
C ILE A 10 29.94 9.22 0.82
N ARG A 11 29.56 9.96 1.88
CA ARG A 11 28.83 11.22 1.74
C ARG A 11 29.63 12.27 0.97
N SER A 12 30.94 12.35 1.21
CA SER A 12 31.82 13.27 0.46
C SER A 12 31.83 12.92 -1.04
N ILE A 13 31.95 11.63 -1.36
CA ILE A 13 31.96 11.13 -2.76
C ILE A 13 30.64 11.47 -3.45
N ILE A 14 29.50 11.24 -2.79
CA ILE A 14 28.17 11.54 -3.35
C ILE A 14 28.06 13.04 -3.68
N ARG A 15 28.48 13.92 -2.76
CA ARG A 15 28.46 15.37 -2.97
C ARG A 15 29.34 15.80 -4.13
N GLU A 16 30.53 15.25 -4.25
CA GLU A 16 31.47 15.58 -5.33
C GLU A 16 30.94 15.15 -6.69
N ILE A 17 30.30 13.97 -6.77
CA ILE A 17 29.62 13.52 -7.98
C ILE A 17 28.43 14.43 -8.32
N ALA A 18 27.63 14.81 -7.32
CA ALA A 18 26.48 15.71 -7.51
C ALA A 18 26.91 17.05 -8.09
N GLN A 19 27.96 17.66 -7.50
CA GLN A 19 28.52 18.92 -7.98
C GLN A 19 29.10 18.79 -9.40
N SER A 20 29.78 17.68 -9.68
CA SER A 20 30.34 17.39 -11.02
C SER A 20 29.27 17.21 -12.09
N CYS A 21 28.15 16.55 -11.78
CA CYS A 21 27.02 16.40 -12.71
C CYS A 21 26.27 17.73 -12.88
N SER A 22 26.04 18.46 -11.80
CA SER A 22 25.33 19.74 -11.81
C SER A 22 26.07 20.80 -12.62
N SER A 23 27.39 20.91 -12.49
CA SER A 23 28.23 21.79 -13.33
C SER A 23 28.19 21.45 -14.83
N ARG A 24 27.74 20.25 -15.18
CA ARG A 24 27.51 19.79 -16.57
C ARG A 24 26.02 19.81 -16.97
N GLY A 25 25.16 20.46 -16.18
CA GLY A 25 23.75 20.66 -16.47
C GLY A 25 22.81 19.51 -16.08
N GLN A 26 23.25 18.57 -15.23
CA GLN A 26 22.41 17.48 -14.73
C GLN A 26 22.27 17.57 -13.21
N ALA A 27 21.09 17.97 -12.73
CA ALA A 27 20.74 17.90 -11.32
C ALA A 27 20.19 16.51 -11.00
N LEU A 28 20.84 15.79 -10.08
CA LEU A 28 20.52 14.39 -9.76
C LEU A 28 20.37 14.24 -8.25
N SER A 29 19.39 13.44 -7.82
CA SER A 29 19.17 13.16 -6.39
C SER A 29 20.34 12.39 -5.77
N GLU A 30 20.62 12.65 -4.49
CA GLU A 30 21.64 11.91 -3.75
C GLU A 30 21.38 10.40 -3.76
N THR A 31 20.11 9.97 -3.75
CA THR A 31 19.71 8.56 -3.80
C THR A 31 20.14 7.89 -5.11
N LEU A 32 19.93 8.54 -6.25
CA LEU A 32 20.34 8.02 -7.56
C LEU A 32 21.86 7.90 -7.65
N ILE A 33 22.57 8.89 -7.12
CA ILE A 33 24.04 8.91 -7.08
C ILE A 33 24.55 7.78 -6.18
N ALA A 34 23.99 7.62 -4.98
CA ALA A 34 24.35 6.55 -4.05
C ALA A 34 24.14 5.15 -4.65
N PHE A 35 23.02 4.96 -5.36
CA PHE A 35 22.75 3.72 -6.08
C PHE A 35 23.80 3.46 -7.17
N THR A 36 24.17 4.50 -7.92
CA THR A 36 25.17 4.39 -8.99
C THR A 36 26.56 4.09 -8.44
N VAL A 37 26.96 4.73 -7.34
CA VAL A 37 28.19 4.42 -6.61
C VAL A 37 28.22 2.94 -6.22
N LYS A 38 27.13 2.44 -5.62
CA LYS A 38 27.02 1.01 -5.27
C LYS A 38 27.13 0.11 -6.50
N ALA A 39 26.45 0.44 -7.59
CA ALA A 39 26.50 -0.34 -8.83
C ALA A 39 27.90 -0.35 -9.47
N VAL A 40 28.63 0.76 -9.41
CA VAL A 40 30.00 0.87 -9.93
C VAL A 40 30.99 0.07 -9.06
N VAL A 41 30.84 0.11 -7.74
CA VAL A 41 31.69 -0.66 -6.81
C VAL A 41 31.46 -2.16 -6.94
N LEU A 42 30.21 -2.59 -7.14
CA LEU A 42 29.84 -4.01 -7.27
C LEU A 42 30.15 -4.62 -8.64
N ASP A 43 30.39 -3.80 -9.67
CA ASP A 43 30.71 -4.29 -11.01
C ASP A 43 32.16 -4.85 -11.03
N PRO A 44 32.35 -6.17 -11.25
CA PRO A 44 33.68 -6.78 -11.22
C PRO A 44 34.62 -6.22 -12.29
N ARG A 45 34.09 -5.64 -13.38
CA ARG A 45 34.89 -5.02 -14.45
C ARG A 45 35.64 -3.78 -13.95
N ASN A 46 35.12 -3.10 -12.94
CA ASN A 46 35.74 -1.90 -12.37
C ASN A 46 36.89 -2.22 -11.41
N ARG A 47 37.02 -3.48 -10.99
CA ARG A 47 38.13 -4.00 -10.15
C ARG A 47 38.28 -3.27 -8.80
N PHE A 48 37.17 -2.83 -8.20
CA PHE A 48 37.18 -2.37 -6.82
C PHE A 48 37.28 -3.59 -5.89
N ASN A 49 38.13 -3.52 -4.87
CA ASN A 49 38.28 -4.57 -3.87
C ASN A 49 37.52 -4.16 -2.60
N ALA A 50 36.45 -4.88 -2.26
CA ALA A 50 35.61 -4.59 -1.10
C ALA A 50 36.32 -4.83 0.25
N ASP A 51 37.39 -5.63 0.27
CA ASP A 51 38.13 -6.02 1.47
C ASP A 51 39.29 -5.06 1.80
N ARG A 52 39.57 -4.08 0.92
CA ARG A 52 40.62 -3.08 1.10
C ARG A 52 40.04 -1.68 1.27
N THR A 53 40.70 -0.87 2.07
CA THR A 53 40.40 0.57 2.19
C THR A 53 40.68 1.29 0.86
N LEU A 54 39.72 2.10 0.40
CA LEU A 54 39.86 2.92 -0.80
C LEU A 54 41.04 3.91 -0.66
N THR A 55 41.93 3.90 -1.65
CA THR A 55 42.97 4.93 -1.80
C THR A 55 42.40 6.20 -2.43
N LYS A 56 43.14 7.31 -2.39
CA LYS A 56 42.75 8.55 -3.08
C LYS A 56 42.53 8.32 -4.58
N GLN A 57 43.36 7.48 -5.20
CA GLN A 57 43.22 7.12 -6.62
C GLN A 57 41.95 6.31 -6.88
N ASP A 58 41.58 5.39 -5.98
CA ASP A 58 40.34 4.62 -6.09
C ASP A 58 39.12 5.53 -5.97
N VAL A 59 39.15 6.53 -5.08
CA VAL A 59 38.09 7.53 -4.93
C VAL A 59 37.93 8.35 -6.21
N GLN A 60 39.03 8.86 -6.77
CA GLN A 60 39.00 9.63 -8.01
C GLN A 60 38.44 8.80 -9.18
N LYS A 61 38.89 7.54 -9.28
CA LYS A 61 38.39 6.58 -10.29
C LYS A 61 36.90 6.31 -10.13
N LEU A 62 36.44 6.13 -8.89
CA LEU A 62 35.03 5.87 -8.57
C LEU A 62 34.16 7.07 -8.98
N ILE A 63 34.57 8.28 -8.62
CA ILE A 63 33.87 9.52 -9.00
C ILE A 63 33.78 9.61 -10.53
N GLN A 64 34.89 9.42 -11.23
CA GLN A 64 34.93 9.50 -12.69
C GLN A 64 33.96 8.49 -13.34
N LEU A 65 34.02 7.22 -12.95
CA LEU A 65 33.13 6.17 -13.47
C LEU A 65 31.65 6.46 -13.18
N CYS A 66 31.34 7.02 -12.01
CA CYS A 66 29.97 7.39 -11.67
C CYS A 66 29.48 8.58 -12.51
N VAL A 67 30.29 9.63 -12.64
CA VAL A 67 29.96 10.82 -13.44
C VAL A 67 29.76 10.42 -14.90
N ASP A 68 30.67 9.63 -15.49
CA ASP A 68 30.54 9.20 -16.89
C ASP A 68 29.24 8.42 -17.12
N ARG A 69 28.90 7.51 -16.19
CA ARG A 69 27.65 6.74 -16.26
C ARG A 69 26.40 7.58 -16.05
N LEU A 70 26.46 8.58 -15.18
CA LEU A 70 25.33 9.48 -14.89
C LEU A 70 25.10 10.52 -15.98
N MET A 71 26.15 10.88 -16.72
CA MET A 71 26.07 11.84 -17.81
C MET A 71 25.63 11.22 -19.15
N ASP A 72 25.75 9.90 -19.32
CA ASP A 72 25.23 9.20 -20.50
C ASP A 72 23.70 9.08 -20.46
N GLN A 73 23.01 10.14 -20.88
CA GLN A 73 21.54 10.18 -20.96
C GLN A 73 20.96 9.23 -22.03
N THR A 74 21.80 8.71 -22.92
CA THR A 74 21.36 7.75 -23.95
C THR A 74 21.38 6.31 -23.44
N SER A 75 22.00 6.06 -22.29
CA SER A 75 22.12 4.74 -21.69
C SER A 75 20.78 4.16 -21.26
N PRO A 76 20.33 3.02 -21.83
CA PRO A 76 19.15 2.31 -21.33
C PRO A 76 19.32 1.84 -19.88
N THR A 77 20.57 1.56 -19.48
CA THR A 77 20.90 1.17 -18.11
C THR A 77 20.65 2.31 -17.13
N LEU A 78 21.03 3.54 -17.49
CA LEU A 78 20.76 4.71 -16.63
C LEU A 78 19.25 4.93 -16.48
N ASN A 79 18.48 4.83 -17.56
CA ASN A 79 17.02 4.95 -17.52
C ASN A 79 16.38 3.88 -16.62
N THR A 80 16.87 2.64 -16.69
CA THR A 80 16.40 1.55 -15.82
C THR A 80 16.70 1.84 -14.34
N ILE A 81 17.89 2.36 -14.03
CA ILE A 81 18.25 2.73 -12.65
C ILE A 81 17.36 3.88 -12.15
N LYS A 82 17.15 4.92 -12.97
CA LYS A 82 16.24 6.03 -12.63
C LYS A 82 14.83 5.53 -12.33
N MET A 83 14.30 4.61 -13.14
CA MET A 83 13.00 3.98 -12.92
C MET A 83 12.95 3.21 -11.59
N GLN A 84 13.98 2.42 -11.28
CA GLN A 84 14.02 1.64 -10.03
C GLN A 84 14.11 2.54 -8.80
N VAL A 85 15.00 3.55 -8.82
CA VAL A 85 15.11 4.52 -7.72
C VAL A 85 13.79 5.28 -7.53
N TYR A 86 13.15 5.69 -8.62
CA TYR A 86 11.84 6.33 -8.55
C TYR A 86 10.79 5.41 -7.94
N PHE A 87 10.75 4.13 -8.35
CA PHE A 87 9.82 3.16 -7.79
C PHE A 87 10.05 2.95 -6.29
N ASP A 88 11.30 2.74 -5.87
CA ASP A 88 11.64 2.51 -4.46
C ASP A 88 11.29 3.71 -3.58
N MET A 89 11.52 4.94 -4.06
CA MET A 89 11.23 6.15 -3.30
C MET A 89 9.72 6.44 -3.20
N ASN A 90 8.93 6.09 -4.22
CA ASN A 90 7.53 6.51 -4.31
C ASN A 90 6.51 5.39 -4.02
N TYR A 91 6.87 4.13 -4.19
CA TYR A 91 5.92 3.00 -4.13
C TYR A 91 6.13 2.07 -2.96
N THR A 92 7.36 1.92 -2.45
CA THR A 92 7.62 1.11 -1.23
C THR A 92 6.86 1.70 -0.03
N SER A 93 6.94 3.02 0.16
CA SER A 93 6.19 3.74 1.20
C SER A 93 4.66 3.64 1.01
N ARG A 94 4.20 3.62 -0.24
CA ARG A 94 2.77 3.50 -0.56
C ARG A 94 2.23 2.12 -0.18
N ARG A 95 3.00 1.05 -0.42
CA ARG A 95 2.61 -0.31 -0.01
C ARG A 95 2.50 -0.41 1.51
N GLU A 96 3.52 0.04 2.23
CA GLU A 96 3.51 0.05 3.70
C GLU A 96 2.33 0.87 4.23
N PHE A 97 2.07 2.04 3.63
CA PHE A 97 0.92 2.87 3.95
C PHE A 97 -0.42 2.13 3.75
N LEU A 98 -0.60 1.42 2.62
CA LEU A 98 -1.81 0.65 2.36
C LEU A 98 -1.99 -0.50 3.36
N GLU A 99 -0.90 -1.18 3.73
CA GLU A 99 -0.92 -2.26 4.74
C GLU A 99 -1.32 -1.70 6.12
N VAL A 100 -0.79 -0.55 6.51
CA VAL A 100 -1.16 0.16 7.75
C VAL A 100 -2.63 0.57 7.72
N GLN A 101 -3.09 1.19 6.63
CA GLN A 101 -4.50 1.59 6.47
C GLN A 101 -5.44 0.38 6.57
N GLN A 102 -5.10 -0.72 5.90
CA GLN A 102 -5.89 -1.94 5.95
C GLN A 102 -5.92 -2.54 7.37
N LYS A 103 -4.80 -2.48 8.09
CA LYS A 103 -4.73 -2.91 9.49
C LYS A 103 -5.59 -2.04 10.40
N VAL A 104 -5.56 -0.72 10.23
CA VAL A 104 -6.41 0.22 10.98
C VAL A 104 -7.88 -0.04 10.69
N LEU A 105 -8.27 -0.14 9.42
CA LEU A 105 -9.65 -0.41 9.01
C LEU A 105 -10.17 -1.73 9.60
N ARG A 106 -9.32 -2.75 9.68
CA ARG A 106 -9.68 -4.07 10.21
C ARG A 106 -9.45 -4.22 11.72
N SER A 107 -8.95 -3.21 12.41
CA SER A 107 -8.58 -3.31 13.83
C SER A 107 -9.77 -3.61 14.76
N HIS A 108 -10.98 -3.16 14.38
CA HIS A 108 -12.21 -3.38 15.13
C HIS A 108 -12.93 -4.70 14.80
N LEU A 109 -12.55 -5.38 13.71
CA LEU A 109 -13.21 -6.63 13.30
C LEU A 109 -12.99 -7.78 14.30
N PRO A 110 -11.80 -8.00 14.89
CA PRO A 110 -11.62 -9.07 15.88
C PRO A 110 -12.50 -8.89 17.13
N SER A 111 -12.63 -7.67 17.64
CA SER A 111 -13.49 -7.39 18.81
C SER A 111 -14.96 -7.63 18.48
N LEU A 112 -15.43 -7.12 17.34
CA LEU A 112 -16.82 -7.31 16.91
C LEU A 112 -17.13 -8.79 16.59
N SER A 113 -16.20 -9.49 15.94
CA SER A 113 -16.30 -10.94 15.69
C SER A 113 -16.49 -11.69 17.00
N ARG A 114 -15.67 -11.37 18.02
CA ARG A 114 -15.76 -11.99 19.34
C ARG A 114 -17.10 -11.72 20.01
N GLU A 115 -17.58 -10.47 19.97
CA GLU A 115 -18.90 -10.13 20.51
C GLU A 115 -20.04 -10.93 19.87
N ILE A 116 -19.94 -11.20 18.56
CA ILE A 116 -20.93 -12.00 17.83
C ILE A 116 -20.79 -13.49 18.22
N THR A 117 -19.57 -14.03 18.23
CA THR A 117 -19.32 -15.47 18.46
C THR A 117 -19.66 -15.89 19.89
N ASP A 118 -19.39 -15.00 20.84
CA ASP A 118 -19.57 -15.22 22.27
C ASP A 118 -21.01 -14.89 22.72
N SER A 119 -21.85 -14.34 21.83
CA SER A 119 -23.24 -13.99 22.11
C SER A 119 -24.06 -15.20 22.61
N ARG A 120 -24.96 -14.93 23.56
CA ARG A 120 -25.91 -15.87 24.16
C ARG A 120 -27.31 -15.28 24.16
N ALA A 121 -27.72 -14.75 23.01
CA ALA A 121 -29.03 -14.13 22.82
C ALA A 121 -30.17 -15.13 23.10
N LYS A 122 -31.15 -14.72 23.92
CA LYS A 122 -32.30 -15.56 24.29
C LYS A 122 -33.62 -14.91 23.97
N THR A 123 -33.72 -13.59 24.10
CA THR A 123 -34.94 -12.85 23.81
C THR A 123 -34.99 -12.44 22.33
N ARG A 124 -36.20 -12.10 21.85
CA ARG A 124 -36.38 -11.54 20.51
C ARG A 124 -35.56 -10.27 20.29
N GLU A 125 -35.43 -9.44 21.33
CA GLU A 125 -34.65 -8.22 21.26
C GLU A 125 -33.14 -8.53 21.20
N ASP A 126 -32.66 -9.51 21.97
CA ASP A 126 -31.25 -9.95 21.89
C ASP A 126 -30.90 -10.49 20.50
N LEU A 127 -31.81 -11.26 19.89
CA LEU A 127 -31.61 -11.81 18.54
C LEU A 127 -31.56 -10.70 17.50
N LYS A 128 -32.43 -9.68 17.62
CA LYS A 128 -32.40 -8.50 16.76
C LYS A 128 -31.09 -7.73 16.91
N ASN A 129 -30.62 -7.56 18.13
CA ASN A 129 -29.34 -6.90 18.42
C ASN A 129 -28.15 -7.71 17.87
N LEU A 130 -28.14 -9.03 18.05
CA LEU A 130 -27.13 -9.91 17.48
C LEU A 130 -27.10 -9.81 15.95
N TYR A 131 -28.27 -9.84 15.30
CA TYR A 131 -28.36 -9.69 13.86
C TYR A 131 -27.81 -8.33 13.39
N GLY A 132 -28.13 -7.25 14.11
CA GLY A 132 -27.57 -5.92 13.85
C GLY A 132 -26.04 -5.90 13.94
N LYS A 133 -25.44 -6.60 14.92
CA LYS A 133 -23.98 -6.76 15.01
C LYS A 133 -23.40 -7.52 13.82
N ILE A 134 -24.07 -8.57 13.35
CA ILE A 134 -23.66 -9.31 12.15
C ILE A 134 -23.70 -8.41 10.91
N VAL A 135 -24.75 -7.61 10.74
CA VAL A 135 -24.83 -6.62 9.65
C VAL A 135 -23.67 -5.63 9.73
N SER A 136 -23.41 -5.06 10.92
CA SER A 136 -22.29 -4.12 11.12
C SER A 136 -20.94 -4.76 10.80
N TYR A 137 -20.74 -6.02 11.20
CA TYR A 137 -19.55 -6.80 10.88
C TYR A 137 -19.37 -6.97 9.38
N VAL A 138 -20.43 -7.34 8.67
CA VAL A 138 -20.41 -7.48 7.20
C VAL A 138 -20.05 -6.15 6.55
N ILE A 139 -20.68 -5.03 6.93
CA ILE A 139 -20.36 -3.71 6.35
C ILE A 139 -18.87 -3.36 6.53
N GLN A 140 -18.37 -3.49 7.75
CA GLN A 140 -16.97 -3.16 8.08
C GLN A 140 -15.97 -4.09 7.38
N ARG A 141 -16.32 -5.37 7.21
CA ARG A 141 -15.45 -6.35 6.56
C ARG A 141 -15.40 -6.17 5.04
N CYS A 142 -16.53 -5.79 4.42
CA CYS A 142 -16.65 -5.62 2.98
C CYS A 142 -16.09 -4.28 2.48
N ASN A 143 -16.09 -3.24 3.34
CA ASN A 143 -15.67 -1.88 2.99
C ASN A 143 -16.41 -1.30 1.76
N LEU A 144 -17.67 -1.70 1.57
CA LEU A 144 -18.56 -1.27 0.48
C LEU A 144 -19.56 -0.20 0.97
N GLY A 145 -19.07 0.79 1.72
CA GLY A 145 -19.89 1.85 2.33
C GLY A 145 -19.65 1.97 3.84
N SER A 146 -20.40 2.87 4.49
CA SER A 146 -20.28 3.15 5.93
C SER A 146 -21.35 2.44 6.74
N ALA A 147 -21.00 1.96 7.94
CA ALA A 147 -21.96 1.44 8.91
C ALA A 147 -22.87 2.54 9.51
N THR A 148 -22.54 3.82 9.28
CA THR A 148 -23.35 4.98 9.67
C THR A 148 -24.34 5.41 8.58
N ASP A 149 -24.19 4.91 7.34
CA ASP A 149 -25.08 5.24 6.24
C ASP A 149 -26.29 4.31 6.24
N ILE A 150 -27.49 4.91 6.32
CA ILE A 150 -28.76 4.19 6.43
C ILE A 150 -29.01 3.34 5.18
N ASN A 151 -28.65 3.84 3.99
CA ASN A 151 -28.86 3.09 2.74
C ASN A 151 -27.95 1.87 2.70
N THR A 152 -26.66 2.02 3.02
CA THR A 152 -25.71 0.92 3.17
C THR A 152 -26.19 -0.14 4.16
N VAL A 153 -26.71 0.27 5.33
CA VAL A 153 -27.24 -0.65 6.33
C VAL A 153 -28.47 -1.41 5.80
N ARG A 154 -29.41 -0.71 5.15
CA ARG A 154 -30.61 -1.33 4.55
C ARG A 154 -30.24 -2.34 3.47
N GLU A 155 -29.39 -1.97 2.53
CA GLU A 155 -28.97 -2.85 1.43
C GLU A 155 -28.23 -4.08 1.94
N THR A 156 -27.31 -3.88 2.90
CA THR A 156 -26.56 -4.99 3.51
C THR A 156 -27.49 -5.91 4.29
N THR A 157 -28.46 -5.34 5.02
CA THR A 157 -29.47 -6.14 5.73
C THR A 157 -30.30 -6.97 4.77
N ALA A 158 -30.79 -6.38 3.68
CA ALA A 158 -31.58 -7.08 2.67
C ALA A 158 -30.79 -8.19 1.97
N ALA A 159 -29.54 -7.91 1.59
CA ALA A 159 -28.65 -8.90 0.98
C ALA A 159 -28.27 -10.02 1.95
N LEU A 160 -28.10 -9.73 3.25
CA LEU A 160 -27.85 -10.75 4.25
C LEU A 160 -29.10 -11.60 4.49
N GLN A 161 -30.30 -10.98 4.58
CA GLN A 161 -31.55 -11.68 4.83
C GLN A 161 -31.93 -12.66 3.70
N SER A 162 -31.49 -12.42 2.46
CA SER A 162 -31.77 -13.33 1.34
C SER A 162 -31.01 -14.65 1.42
N ILE A 163 -29.88 -14.70 2.13
CA ILE A 163 -29.04 -15.90 2.30
C ILE A 163 -28.98 -16.42 3.74
N PHE A 164 -29.21 -15.55 4.72
CA PHE A 164 -29.13 -15.82 6.14
C PHE A 164 -30.27 -15.11 6.89
N PRO A 165 -31.51 -15.64 6.80
CA PRO A 165 -32.65 -15.09 7.54
C PRO A 165 -32.44 -15.17 9.05
N GLN A 166 -33.10 -14.29 9.82
CA GLN A 166 -33.02 -14.27 11.29
C GLN A 166 -33.37 -15.61 11.95
N ALA A 167 -34.20 -16.44 11.32
CA ALA A 167 -34.52 -17.78 11.81
C ALA A 167 -33.28 -18.70 11.92
N GLN A 168 -32.22 -18.45 11.15
CA GLN A 168 -30.99 -19.22 11.19
C GLN A 168 -30.05 -18.82 12.35
N LEU A 169 -30.36 -17.75 13.11
CA LEU A 169 -29.53 -17.32 14.23
C LEU A 169 -29.38 -18.39 15.31
N ALA A 170 -30.41 -19.19 15.56
CA ALA A 170 -30.34 -20.28 16.54
C ALA A 170 -29.31 -21.33 16.12
N THR A 171 -29.33 -21.73 14.85
CA THR A 171 -28.34 -22.65 14.26
C THR A 171 -26.94 -22.04 14.32
N PHE A 172 -26.78 -20.79 13.89
CA PHE A 172 -25.50 -20.06 13.98
C PHE A 172 -24.95 -20.05 15.41
N MET A 173 -25.79 -19.77 16.41
CA MET A 173 -25.36 -19.73 17.81
C MET A 173 -24.93 -21.10 18.37
N SER A 174 -25.44 -22.20 17.80
CA SER A 174 -25.05 -23.56 18.20
C SER A 174 -23.69 -24.00 17.67
N LEU A 175 -23.15 -23.31 16.67
CA LEU A 175 -21.85 -23.62 16.08
C LEU A 175 -20.69 -23.36 17.05
N LEU A 176 -19.57 -24.05 16.79
CA LEU A 176 -18.30 -23.76 17.45
C LEU A 176 -17.81 -22.37 17.05
N LYS A 177 -16.96 -21.77 17.88
CA LYS A 177 -16.45 -20.42 17.65
C LYS A 177 -15.77 -20.29 16.28
N GLN A 178 -14.92 -21.26 15.92
CA GLN A 178 -14.22 -21.27 14.63
C GLN A 178 -15.19 -21.30 13.45
N ASP A 179 -16.24 -22.13 13.53
CA ASP A 179 -17.25 -22.24 12.48
C ASP A 179 -18.08 -20.96 12.36
N LYS A 180 -18.38 -20.29 13.47
CA LYS A 180 -19.04 -18.97 13.46
C LYS A 180 -18.17 -17.92 12.77
N GLU A 181 -16.88 -17.87 13.07
CA GLU A 181 -15.93 -16.94 12.45
C GLU A 181 -15.81 -17.19 10.94
N GLN A 182 -15.76 -18.47 10.54
CA GLN A 182 -15.78 -18.87 9.14
C GLN A 182 -17.09 -18.47 8.45
N GLN A 183 -18.24 -18.76 9.06
CA GLN A 183 -19.54 -18.40 8.49
C GLN A 183 -19.70 -16.88 8.35
N LEU A 184 -19.24 -16.09 9.33
CA LEU A 184 -19.20 -14.62 9.21
C LEU A 184 -18.34 -14.15 8.03
N SER A 185 -17.22 -14.82 7.78
CA SER A 185 -16.35 -14.55 6.62
C SER A 185 -17.08 -14.82 5.31
N GLU A 186 -17.70 -15.99 5.19
CA GLU A 186 -18.40 -16.42 3.98
C GLU A 186 -19.61 -15.55 3.68
N LEU A 187 -20.44 -15.26 4.69
CA LEU A 187 -21.55 -14.32 4.57
C LEU A 187 -21.09 -12.95 4.10
N SER A 188 -19.95 -12.45 4.59
CA SER A 188 -19.40 -11.17 4.14
C SER A 188 -19.04 -11.19 2.64
N LEU A 189 -18.43 -12.28 2.16
CA LEU A 189 -18.08 -12.43 0.74
C LEU A 189 -19.32 -12.50 -0.15
N ILE A 190 -20.31 -13.31 0.23
CA ILE A 190 -21.54 -13.49 -0.54
C ILE A 190 -22.33 -12.18 -0.58
N VAL A 191 -22.51 -11.51 0.57
CA VAL A 191 -23.19 -10.22 0.63
C VAL A 191 -22.46 -9.15 -0.18
N SER A 192 -21.12 -9.14 -0.18
CA SER A 192 -20.35 -8.27 -1.08
C SER A 192 -20.72 -8.49 -2.54
N GLY A 193 -20.75 -9.75 -2.98
CA GLY A 193 -21.12 -10.13 -4.34
C GLY A 193 -22.54 -9.66 -4.71
N ILE A 194 -23.52 -9.90 -3.85
CA ILE A 194 -24.91 -9.45 -4.05
C ILE A 194 -24.98 -7.93 -4.17
N ARG A 195 -24.30 -7.19 -3.29
CA ARG A 195 -24.33 -5.72 -3.31
C ARG A 195 -23.65 -5.14 -4.55
N LEU A 196 -22.53 -5.72 -4.97
CA LEU A 196 -21.86 -5.35 -6.23
C LEU A 196 -22.74 -5.64 -7.45
N PHE A 197 -23.41 -6.80 -7.48
CA PHE A 197 -24.34 -7.15 -8.54
C PHE A 197 -25.55 -6.20 -8.59
N ASN A 198 -26.11 -5.85 -7.43
CA ASN A 198 -27.22 -4.90 -7.34
C ASN A 198 -26.79 -3.50 -7.81
N LYS A 199 -25.54 -3.10 -7.54
CA LYS A 199 -24.96 -1.86 -8.07
C LYS A 199 -24.90 -1.87 -9.60
N ASP A 200 -24.32 -2.92 -10.17
CA ASP A 200 -24.19 -3.07 -11.63
C ASP A 200 -25.57 -3.11 -12.31
N SER A 201 -26.53 -3.79 -11.67
CA SER A 201 -27.93 -3.85 -12.10
C SER A 201 -28.73 -2.55 -11.88
N ARG A 202 -28.13 -1.49 -11.30
CA ARG A 202 -28.79 -0.22 -10.93
C ARG A 202 -29.99 -0.39 -9.99
N LYS A 203 -29.93 -1.38 -9.10
CA LYS A 203 -30.96 -1.70 -8.09
C LYS A 203 -30.52 -1.37 -6.65
N GLY A 204 -29.36 -0.74 -6.48
CA GLY A 204 -28.78 -0.36 -5.20
C GLY A 204 -27.30 0.02 -5.36
N GLY A 205 -26.54 -0.03 -4.27
CA GLY A 205 -25.10 0.22 -4.27
C GLY A 205 -24.72 1.71 -4.25
N GLU A 206 -25.63 2.59 -3.80
CA GLU A 206 -25.42 4.04 -3.74
C GLU A 206 -24.19 4.41 -2.89
N GLY A 207 -23.95 3.67 -1.80
CA GLY A 207 -22.81 3.87 -0.90
C GLY A 207 -21.49 3.25 -1.40
N ILE A 208 -21.49 2.54 -2.53
CA ILE A 208 -20.29 1.88 -3.07
C ILE A 208 -19.57 2.85 -3.99
N GLN A 209 -18.35 3.24 -3.65
CA GLN A 209 -17.54 4.14 -4.48
C GLN A 209 -17.31 3.59 -5.89
N ASN A 210 -17.35 4.49 -6.89
CA ASN A 210 -16.94 4.18 -8.26
C ASN A 210 -15.45 4.48 -8.40
N LEU A 211 -14.62 3.50 -8.04
CA LEU A 211 -13.17 3.66 -8.02
C LEU A 211 -12.59 4.13 -9.38
N PRO A 212 -13.03 3.59 -10.54
CA PRO A 212 -12.61 4.13 -11.84
C PRO A 212 -12.91 5.62 -12.04
N ALA A 213 -14.10 6.08 -11.66
CA ALA A 213 -14.47 7.49 -11.79
C ALA A 213 -13.60 8.39 -10.88
N VAL A 214 -13.43 7.99 -9.61
CA VAL A 214 -12.58 8.70 -8.65
C VAL A 214 -11.14 8.77 -9.14
N LEU A 215 -10.61 7.66 -9.67
CA LEU A 215 -9.25 7.61 -10.22
C LEU A 215 -9.12 8.55 -11.42
N ASN A 216 -10.07 8.53 -12.35
CA ASN A 216 -10.06 9.42 -13.52
C ASN A 216 -10.08 10.90 -13.12
N GLU A 217 -10.88 11.28 -12.13
CA GLU A 217 -10.86 12.64 -11.58
C GLU A 217 -9.48 12.99 -11.02
N THR A 218 -8.86 12.09 -10.25
CA THR A 218 -7.52 12.34 -9.68
C THR A 218 -6.40 12.40 -10.73
N LEU A 219 -6.51 11.66 -11.84
CA LEU A 219 -5.50 11.68 -12.91
C LEU A 219 -5.42 13.05 -13.61
N VAL A 220 -6.58 13.71 -13.79
CA VAL A 220 -6.65 15.07 -14.34
C VAL A 220 -5.92 16.09 -13.45
N TYR A 221 -5.86 15.86 -12.13
CA TYR A 221 -5.08 16.72 -11.22
C TYR A 221 -3.58 16.44 -11.29
N THR A 222 -3.17 15.19 -11.55
CA THR A 222 -1.74 14.85 -11.70
C THR A 222 -1.14 15.29 -13.02
N GLU A 223 -1.92 15.36 -14.11
CA GLU A 223 -1.45 15.94 -15.39
C GLU A 223 -1.27 17.46 -15.31
N LYS A 224 -1.99 18.12 -14.38
CA LYS A 224 -1.92 19.56 -14.14
C LYS A 224 -0.86 19.98 -13.12
N MET A 225 -0.16 19.03 -12.49
CA MET A 225 1.08 19.37 -11.82
C MET A 225 2.19 19.40 -12.89
N PRO A 226 2.71 20.58 -13.27
CA PRO A 226 3.99 20.59 -13.97
C PRO A 226 4.96 19.79 -13.11
N PHE A 227 5.81 19.00 -13.75
CA PHE A 227 6.99 18.40 -13.14
C PHE A 227 7.86 19.54 -12.59
N TYR A 228 7.48 20.10 -11.46
CA TYR A 228 8.38 20.84 -10.60
C TYR A 228 9.24 19.75 -9.99
N GLU A 229 10.39 19.53 -10.61
CA GLU A 229 11.61 19.23 -9.87
C GLU A 229 11.54 20.09 -8.60
N ARG A 230 11.30 19.44 -7.46
CA ARG A 230 11.53 20.07 -6.17
C ARG A 230 13.03 20.33 -6.14
N SER A 231 13.42 21.53 -6.53
CA SER A 231 14.60 22.16 -5.97
C SER A 231 14.43 22.11 -4.45
N ASP A 232 15.36 21.44 -3.79
CA ASP A 232 15.48 21.43 -2.33
C ASP A 232 15.49 22.87 -1.76
#